data_AF-A0A9P6MM88-F1
#
_entry.id   AF-A0A9P6MM88-F1
#
_cell.length_a   1.000
_cell.length_b   1.000
_cell.length_c   1.000
_cell.angle_alpha   90.00
_cell.angle_beta   90.00
_cell.angle_gamma   90.00
#
_symmetry.space_group_name_H-M   'P 1'
#
loop_
_entity.id
_entity.type
_entity.pdbx_description
1 polymer ?
#
loop_
_entity_poly.entity_id
_entity_poly.type
_entity_poly.pdbx_seq_one_letter_code
_entity_poly.pdbx_strand_id
1 'polypeptide(L)' 'LVAGIYRMTFQTSDYWASVGVTSYFHPYVQIIFEIAPGAEKQHYHIPLLLSPFSYTTYRGS' A
#
# COMPACT_ATOMS: atom_id res chain seq x y z
N LEU A 1 2.86 1.41 -17.08
CA LEU A 1 2.52 0.01 -16.71
C LEU A 1 1.48 -0.49 -17.70
N VAL A 2 1.47 -1.77 -18.06
CA VAL A 2 0.39 -2.31 -18.91
C VAL A 2 -0.92 -2.38 -18.12
N ALA A 3 -2.06 -2.41 -18.81
CA ALA A 3 -3.33 -2.66 -18.14
C ALA A 3 -3.31 -4.02 -17.41
N GLY A 4 -3.92 -4.07 -16.23
CA GLY A 4 -3.96 -5.27 -15.41
C GLY A 4 -4.05 -5.01 -13.91
N ILE A 5 -4.12 -6.09 -13.14
CA ILE A 5 -4.18 -6.06 -11.68
C ILE A 5 -2.76 -6.14 -11.12
N TYR A 6 -2.42 -5.18 -10.27
CA TYR A 6 -1.14 -5.08 -9.60
C TYR A 6 -1.31 -5.27 -8.10
N ARG A 7 -0.21 -5.67 -7.45
CA ARG A 7 -0.12 -5.80 -6.01
C ARG A 7 1.14 -5.12 -5.51
N MET A 8 0.98 -4.26 -4.51
CA MET A 8 2.07 -3.69 -3.75
C MET A 8 2.03 -4.26 -2.33
N THR A 9 3.18 -4.70 -1.82
CA THR A 9 3.31 -5.21 -0.44
C THR A 9 4.20 -4.27 0.36
N PHE A 10 3.68 -3.75 1.46
CA PHE A 10 4.44 -2.99 2.46
C PHE A 10 4.81 -3.92 3.61
N GLN A 11 6.11 -4.05 3.90
CA GLN A 11 6.62 -4.84 5.03
C GLN A 11 6.46 -4.03 6.33
N THR A 12 5.23 -3.95 6.85
CA THR A 12 4.92 -3.10 8.01
C THR A 12 5.53 -3.60 9.31
N SER A 13 5.76 -4.92 9.47
CA SER A 13 6.50 -5.44 10.62
C SER A 13 7.91 -4.89 10.71
N ASP A 14 8.66 -4.93 9.59
CA ASP A 14 10.04 -4.45 9.55
C ASP A 14 10.09 -2.94 9.84
N TYR A 15 9.12 -2.19 9.30
CA TYR A 15 8.96 -0.77 9.61
C TYR A 15 8.72 -0.55 11.12
N TRP A 16 7.76 -1.24 11.73
CA TRP A 16 7.46 -1.07 13.17
C TRP A 16 8.65 -1.45 14.06
N ALA A 17 9.33 -2.55 13.74
CA ALA A 17 10.54 -2.96 14.43
C ALA A 17 11.62 -1.87 14.35
N SER A 18 11.80 -1.24 13.17
CA SER A 18 12.79 -0.18 12.97
C SER A 18 12.52 1.09 13.77
N VAL A 19 11.26 1.36 14.15
CA VAL A 19 10.85 2.53 14.94
C VAL A 19 10.50 2.20 16.40
N GLY A 20 10.82 0.98 16.85
CA GLY A 20 10.65 0.56 18.25
C GLY A 20 9.21 0.27 18.68
N VAL A 21 8.28 0.10 17.74
CA VAL A 21 6.90 -0.29 18.03
C VAL A 21 6.79 -1.81 18.08
N THR A 22 6.46 -2.35 19.25
CA THR A 22 6.42 -3.80 19.52
C THR A 22 5.02 -4.41 19.46
N SER A 23 3.98 -3.58 19.42
CA SER A 23 2.58 -4.01 19.36
C SER A 23 1.89 -3.38 18.15
N TYR A 24 1.47 -4.22 17.22
CA TYR A 24 0.80 -3.85 15.98
C TYR A 24 -0.01 -5.05 15.47
N PHE A 25 -1.01 -4.78 14.63
CA PHE A 25 -1.95 -5.80 14.16
C PHE A 25 -1.57 -6.39 12.80
N HIS A 26 -1.05 -5.56 11.90
CA HIS A 26 -0.80 -5.95 10.51
C HIS A 26 0.67 -6.34 10.32
N PRO A 27 0.99 -7.62 10.06
CA PRO A 27 2.37 -8.04 9.84
C PRO A 27 2.93 -7.51 8.52
N TYR A 28 2.07 -7.33 7.53
CA TYR A 28 2.33 -6.61 6.27
C TYR A 28 0.99 -6.07 5.75
N VAL A 29 1.04 -5.12 4.81
CA VAL A 29 -0.14 -4.60 4.12
C VAL A 29 0.00 -4.86 2.63
N GLN A 30 -1.00 -5.51 2.03
CA GLN A 30 -1.10 -5.67 0.57
C GLN A 30 -2.17 -4.74 0.02
N ILE A 31 -1.79 -3.96 -0.98
CA ILE A 31 -2.69 -3.10 -1.72
C ILE A 31 -2.80 -3.65 -3.13
N ILE A 32 -4.01 -4.05 -3.50
CA ILE A 32 -4.34 -4.54 -4.84
C ILE A 32 -5.04 -3.39 -5.58
N PHE A 33 -4.59 -3.07 -6.78
CA PHE A 33 -5.20 -2.04 -7.60
C PHE A 33 -5.15 -2.41 -9.09
N GLU A 34 -6.07 -1.83 -9.85
CA GLU A 34 -6.20 -2.08 -11.28
C GLU A 34 -5.71 -0.88 -12.10
N ILE A 35 -4.98 -1.18 -13.15
CA ILE A 35 -4.73 -0.25 -14.26
C ILE A 35 -5.68 -0.65 -15.37
N ALA A 36 -6.74 0.14 -15.54
CA ALA A 36 -7.73 -0.09 -16.59
C ALA A 36 -7.10 0.12 -17.99
N PRO A 37 -7.63 -0.55 -19.03
CA PRO A 37 -7.24 -0.28 -20.41
C PRO A 37 -7.39 1.20 -20.77
N GLY A 38 -6.39 1.79 -21.39
CA GLY A 38 -6.35 3.22 -21.74
C GLY A 38 -5.85 4.16 -20.62
N ALA A 39 -5.55 3.64 -19.42
CA ALA A 39 -4.99 4.40 -18.31
C ALA A 39 -3.48 4.18 -18.08
N GLU A 40 -2.79 3.49 -19.00
CA GLU A 40 -1.40 3.02 -18.87
C GLU A 40 -0.36 4.13 -18.65
N LYS A 41 -0.69 5.34 -19.11
CA LYS A 41 0.14 6.55 -19.01
C LYS A 41 -0.25 7.48 -17.85
N GLN A 42 -1.29 7.15 -17.08
CA GLN A 42 -1.69 7.96 -15.94
C GLN A 42 -0.68 7.80 -14.79
N HIS A 43 -0.59 8.83 -13.96
CA HIS A 43 0.14 8.75 -12.69
C HIS A 43 -0.74 8.07 -11.64
N TYR A 44 -0.16 7.13 -10.90
CA TYR A 44 -0.81 6.39 -9.83
C TYR A 44 -0.13 6.72 -8.50
N HIS A 45 -0.79 7.57 -7.72
CA HIS A 45 -0.39 7.86 -6.35
C HIS A 45 -1.28 7.05 -5.40
N ILE A 46 -0.69 6.12 -4.65
CA ILE A 46 -1.42 5.19 -3.77
C ILE A 46 -0.83 5.29 -2.36
N PRO A 47 -1.29 6.24 -1.53
CA PRO A 47 -0.78 6.42 -0.18
C PRO A 47 -1.17 5.27 0.75
N LEU A 48 -0.34 5.04 1.77
CA LEU A 48 -0.66 4.21 2.92
C LEU A 48 -0.59 5.08 4.18
N LEU A 49 -1.74 5.35 4.80
CA LEU A 49 -1.80 5.97 6.12
C LEU A 49 -1.83 4.84 7.14
N LEU A 50 -0.77 4.73 7.93
CA LEU A 50 -0.52 3.56 8.77
C LEU A 50 -0.52 3.95 10.24
N SER A 51 -1.35 3.27 11.03
CA SER A 51 -1.26 3.21 12.49
C SER A 51 -0.99 1.77 12.94
N PRO A 52 -0.58 1.52 14.19
CA PRO A 52 -0.27 0.16 14.63
C PRO A 52 -1.45 -0.83 14.46
N PHE A 53 -2.69 -0.37 14.54
CA PHE A 53 -3.89 -1.22 14.52
C PHE A 53 -4.87 -0.92 13.38
N SER A 54 -4.56 0.02 12.50
CA SER A 54 -5.40 0.34 11.35
C SER A 54 -4.56 0.89 10.21
N TYR A 55 -5.08 0.80 9.00
CA TYR A 55 -4.54 1.54 7.88
C TYR A 55 -5.65 1.98 6.94
N THR A 56 -5.37 3.04 6.18
CA THR A 56 -6.21 3.49 5.09
C THR A 56 -5.35 3.67 3.85
N THR A 57 -5.91 3.31 2.71
CA THR A 57 -5.34 3.61 1.39
C THR A 57 -6.43 4.10 0.44
N TYR A 58 -6.02 4.82 -0.59
CA TYR A 58 -6.88 5.37 -1.62
C TYR A 58 -6.04 5.72 -2.86
N ARG A 59 -6.70 6.08 -3.95
CA ARG A 59 -6.04 6.70 -5.11
C ARG A 59 -5.95 8.21 -4.90
N GLY A 60 -4.75 8.72 -4.69
CA GLY A 60 -4.46 10.15 -4.63
C GLY A 60 -4.30 10.80 -6.00
N SER A 61 -4.18 12.12 -6.01
CA SER A 61 -3.79 12.93 -7.17
C SER A 61 -2.27 12.93 -7.39
#